data_AF-A0A2N2CMR5-F1
#
_entry.id   AF-A0A2N2CMR5-F1
#
_cell.length_a   1.000
_cell.length_b   1.000
_cell.length_c   1.000
_cell.angle_alpha   90.00
_cell.angle_beta   90.00
_cell.angle_gamma   90.00
#
_symmetry.space_group_name_H-M   'P 1'
#
loop_
_entity.id
_entity.type
_entity.pdbx_description
1 polymer ?
#
loop_
_entity_poly.entity_id
_entity_poly.type
_entity_poly.pdbx_seq_one_letter_code
_entity_poly.pdbx_strand_id
1 'polypeptide(L)'
;MRKLLPLAFALLLLLTACAATSAENKPYELTYQDVVYAGTYTGSIQDKLPNGEGTFTFDDGTNVFTYTGTWSEGKMSGSGKLVDSQFLIKFTENDRTGKYEGDTINGVPTGNGSFTATNSEGQKYCYTGNFKDGTFNGQGELKYEVEPDYIQTGTFTNGDYTPTPKETFMFLGQKKGAKFGMRQLSADFLDSNADIFVVNSAEGLDALVDTEYRHEAYTKSPDKFGDKLIKQTALRITQISEFSTYNYDTVTFIIAGDVNYNYYYIYYIGSVDAYDGDYISAYLLPLDYFAFDNVGGGKTRAVACAAAYITK
;
A
#
# COMPACT_ATOMS: atom_id res chain seq x y z
N MET A 1 20.10 -63.63 -61.73
CA MET A 1 19.57 -63.45 -60.36
C MET A 1 19.18 -62.00 -60.18
N ARG A 2 17.91 -61.75 -59.85
CA ARG A 2 17.35 -60.43 -59.50
C ARG A 2 18.07 -59.84 -58.29
N LYS A 3 18.34 -58.52 -58.28
CA LYS A 3 18.26 -57.71 -57.05
C LYS A 3 17.62 -56.36 -57.36
N LEU A 4 16.52 -56.12 -56.66
CA LEU A 4 15.65 -54.95 -56.73
C LEU A 4 16.36 -53.71 -56.17
N LEU A 5 16.07 -52.55 -56.78
CA LEU A 5 16.35 -51.22 -56.26
C LEU A 5 15.30 -50.86 -55.17
N PRO A 6 15.66 -50.26 -54.02
CA PRO A 6 14.67 -49.84 -53.05
C PRO A 6 14.05 -48.51 -53.50
N LEU A 7 12.71 -48.47 -53.60
CA LEU A 7 11.93 -47.26 -53.82
C LEU A 7 11.72 -46.59 -52.46
N ALA A 8 12.40 -45.48 -52.21
CA ALA A 8 12.19 -44.66 -51.01
C ALA A 8 10.97 -43.75 -51.23
N PHE A 9 9.88 -44.00 -50.51
CA PHE A 9 8.70 -43.14 -50.46
C PHE A 9 8.99 -41.98 -49.50
N ALA A 10 9.25 -40.79 -50.02
CA ALA A 10 9.34 -39.58 -49.21
C ALA A 10 7.91 -39.09 -48.88
N LEU A 11 7.50 -39.30 -47.64
CA LEU A 11 6.25 -38.77 -47.09
C LEU A 11 6.41 -37.26 -46.87
N LEU A 12 5.87 -36.45 -47.78
CA LEU A 12 5.87 -35.00 -47.67
C LEU A 12 4.82 -34.57 -46.62
N LEU A 13 5.25 -34.32 -45.38
CA LEU A 13 4.43 -33.67 -44.36
C LEU A 13 4.26 -32.19 -44.76
N LEU A 14 3.13 -31.86 -45.38
CA LEU A 14 2.66 -30.49 -45.54
C LEU A 14 2.20 -29.97 -44.18
N LEU A 15 3.13 -29.39 -43.41
CA LEU A 15 2.80 -28.48 -42.32
C LEU A 15 2.25 -27.20 -42.95
N THR A 16 0.93 -27.14 -43.13
CA THR A 16 0.25 -25.88 -43.42
C THR A 16 0.33 -25.01 -42.18
N ALA A 17 1.39 -24.19 -42.08
CA ALA A 17 1.41 -23.07 -41.16
C ALA A 17 0.29 -22.11 -41.59
N CYS A 18 -0.81 -22.09 -40.85
CA CYS A 18 -1.85 -21.08 -41.00
C CYS A 18 -1.20 -19.73 -40.69
N ALA A 19 -0.97 -18.91 -41.71
CA ALA A 19 -0.25 -17.65 -41.53
C ALA A 19 -1.10 -16.68 -40.71
N ALA A 20 -0.55 -16.16 -39.61
CA ALA A 20 -1.16 -15.07 -38.87
C ALA A 20 -1.29 -13.84 -39.79
N THR A 21 -2.44 -13.18 -39.74
CA THR A 21 -2.73 -11.97 -40.53
C THR A 21 -3.06 -10.82 -39.61
N SER A 22 -2.74 -9.58 -39.97
CA SER A 22 -3.11 -8.40 -39.18
C SER A 22 -4.50 -7.90 -39.57
N ALA A 23 -5.28 -7.50 -38.58
CA ALA A 23 -6.55 -6.81 -38.73
C ALA A 23 -6.49 -5.39 -38.21
N GLU A 24 -7.29 -4.51 -38.81
CA GLU A 24 -7.47 -3.13 -38.40
C GLU A 24 -8.95 -2.86 -38.20
N ASN A 25 -9.30 -2.33 -37.02
CA ASN A 25 -10.64 -1.90 -36.60
C ASN A 25 -11.75 -2.92 -36.91
N LYS A 26 -11.48 -4.22 -36.70
CA LYS A 26 -12.48 -5.27 -36.92
C LYS A 26 -13.46 -5.30 -35.75
N PRO A 27 -14.78 -5.31 -35.99
CA PRO A 27 -15.76 -5.54 -34.93
C PRO A 27 -15.44 -6.85 -34.18
N TYR A 28 -15.47 -6.79 -32.85
CA TYR A 28 -15.19 -7.93 -31.98
C TYR A 28 -16.04 -7.84 -30.71
N GLU A 29 -16.49 -8.98 -30.20
CA GLU A 29 -17.17 -9.07 -28.91
C GLU A 29 -16.23 -9.71 -27.89
N LEU A 30 -15.98 -8.99 -26.79
CA LEU A 30 -15.15 -9.46 -25.69
C LEU A 30 -16.01 -9.62 -24.44
N THR A 31 -15.94 -10.77 -23.79
CA THR A 31 -16.51 -10.95 -22.44
C THR A 31 -15.43 -10.81 -21.39
N TYR A 32 -15.63 -9.91 -20.42
CA TYR A 32 -14.73 -9.71 -19.29
C TYR A 32 -15.54 -9.42 -18.03
N GLN A 33 -15.23 -10.12 -16.93
CA GLN A 33 -16.00 -10.07 -15.67
C GLN A 33 -17.53 -10.14 -15.86
N ASP A 34 -17.96 -11.08 -16.72
CA ASP A 34 -19.37 -11.30 -17.08
C ASP A 34 -20.06 -10.13 -17.83
N VAL A 35 -19.31 -9.10 -18.22
CA VAL A 35 -19.75 -8.00 -19.08
C VAL A 35 -19.33 -8.27 -20.53
N VAL A 36 -20.24 -8.07 -21.48
CA VAL A 36 -19.97 -8.18 -22.93
C VAL A 36 -19.74 -6.79 -23.52
N TYR A 37 -18.56 -6.58 -24.08
CA TYR A 37 -18.17 -5.36 -24.79
C TYR A 37 -18.17 -5.60 -26.30
N ALA A 38 -18.98 -4.84 -27.03
CA ALA A 38 -19.04 -4.88 -28.49
C ALA A 38 -18.19 -3.74 -29.07
N GLY A 39 -16.91 -4.03 -29.34
CA GLY A 39 -15.90 -3.03 -29.70
C GLY A 39 -15.20 -3.32 -31.02
N THR A 40 -13.99 -2.79 -31.15
CA THR A 40 -13.12 -3.02 -32.30
C THR A 40 -11.79 -3.61 -31.86
N TYR A 41 -11.22 -4.47 -32.70
CA TYR A 41 -9.91 -5.08 -32.52
C TYR A 41 -8.98 -4.71 -33.66
N THR A 42 -7.76 -4.31 -33.31
CA THR A 42 -6.64 -4.06 -34.22
C THR A 42 -5.43 -4.84 -33.74
N GLY A 43 -4.90 -5.74 -34.57
CA GLY A 43 -3.80 -6.60 -34.17
C GLY A 43 -3.73 -7.90 -34.97
N SER A 44 -2.94 -8.83 -34.48
CA SER A 44 -2.75 -10.13 -35.12
C SER A 44 -3.97 -11.03 -34.94
N ILE A 45 -4.33 -11.75 -36.00
CA ILE A 45 -5.46 -12.69 -36.08
C ILE A 45 -4.97 -14.01 -36.63
N GLN A 46 -5.39 -15.09 -35.98
CA GLN A 46 -5.25 -16.46 -36.44
C GLN A 46 -6.58 -17.18 -36.30
N ASP A 47 -6.99 -17.93 -37.32
CA ASP A 47 -8.25 -18.69 -37.32
C ASP A 47 -9.49 -17.84 -36.99
N LYS A 48 -9.49 -16.58 -37.46
CA LYS A 48 -10.51 -15.54 -37.25
C LYS A 48 -10.63 -15.03 -35.80
N LEU A 49 -9.69 -15.38 -34.93
CA LEU A 49 -9.63 -14.93 -33.55
C LEU A 49 -8.40 -14.05 -33.31
N PRO A 50 -8.47 -13.04 -32.41
CA PRO A 50 -7.29 -12.37 -31.87
C PRO A 50 -6.22 -13.37 -31.42
N ASN A 51 -5.00 -13.23 -31.94
CA ASN A 51 -3.87 -14.10 -31.62
C ASN A 51 -2.55 -13.36 -31.89
N GLY A 52 -1.65 -13.28 -30.91
CA GLY A 52 -0.48 -12.42 -30.93
C GLY A 52 -0.75 -11.03 -30.34
N GLU A 53 0.03 -10.03 -30.70
CA GLU A 53 -0.15 -8.67 -30.17
C GLU A 53 -1.38 -7.97 -30.78
N GLY A 54 -2.12 -7.23 -29.95
CA GLY A 54 -3.26 -6.44 -30.41
C GLY A 54 -3.92 -5.58 -29.34
N THR A 55 -4.80 -4.71 -29.81
CA THR A 55 -5.61 -3.81 -28.99
C THR A 55 -7.08 -4.04 -29.27
N PHE A 56 -7.86 -4.21 -28.21
CA PHE A 56 -9.31 -4.14 -28.23
C PHE A 56 -9.77 -2.84 -27.58
N THR A 57 -10.72 -2.14 -28.21
CA THR A 57 -11.29 -0.89 -27.72
C THR A 57 -12.81 -0.92 -27.80
N PHE A 58 -13.45 -0.52 -26.71
CA PHE A 58 -14.87 -0.21 -26.59
C PHE A 58 -15.02 1.15 -25.89
N ASP A 59 -15.87 2.00 -26.46
CA ASP A 59 -16.23 3.30 -25.88
C ASP A 59 -17.67 3.63 -26.35
N ASP A 60 -18.60 3.70 -25.41
CA ASP A 60 -20.01 4.08 -25.65
C ASP A 60 -20.31 5.54 -25.24
N GLY A 61 -19.28 6.31 -24.90
CA GLY A 61 -19.35 7.67 -24.36
C GLY A 61 -19.59 7.73 -22.84
N THR A 62 -19.97 6.63 -22.20
CA THR A 62 -20.16 6.51 -20.74
C THR A 62 -19.14 5.57 -20.12
N ASN A 63 -18.92 4.43 -20.76
CA ASN A 63 -18.02 3.36 -20.34
C ASN A 63 -16.91 3.19 -21.35
N VAL A 64 -15.71 2.94 -20.85
CA VAL A 64 -14.51 2.70 -21.64
C VAL A 64 -13.91 1.38 -21.22
N PHE A 65 -13.61 0.54 -22.20
CA PHE A 65 -12.81 -0.66 -22.04
C PHE A 65 -11.72 -0.68 -23.12
N THR A 66 -10.46 -0.73 -22.73
CA THR A 66 -9.33 -0.89 -23.65
C THR A 66 -8.35 -1.90 -23.08
N TYR A 67 -8.02 -2.93 -23.86
CA TYR A 67 -6.93 -3.84 -23.56
C TYR A 67 -5.90 -3.80 -24.67
N THR A 68 -4.62 -3.64 -24.32
CA THR A 68 -3.49 -3.74 -25.24
C THR A 68 -2.48 -4.75 -24.70
N GLY A 69 -2.16 -5.78 -25.47
CA GLY A 69 -1.21 -6.80 -25.06
C GLY A 69 -1.29 -8.04 -25.95
N THR A 70 -0.87 -9.17 -25.39
CA THR A 70 -0.86 -10.44 -26.12
C THR A 70 -2.24 -11.12 -26.06
N TRP A 71 -2.62 -11.75 -27.15
CA TRP A 71 -3.86 -12.50 -27.32
C TRP A 71 -3.55 -13.94 -27.71
N SER A 72 -4.38 -14.87 -27.25
CA SER A 72 -4.32 -16.28 -27.65
C SER A 72 -5.74 -16.82 -27.75
N GLU A 73 -6.09 -17.39 -28.90
CA GLU A 73 -7.41 -17.98 -29.16
C GLU A 73 -8.59 -17.04 -28.78
N GLY A 74 -8.46 -15.74 -29.10
CA GLY A 74 -9.48 -14.74 -28.83
C GLY A 74 -9.55 -14.23 -27.39
N LYS A 75 -8.62 -14.65 -26.53
CA LYS A 75 -8.56 -14.25 -25.12
C LYS A 75 -7.32 -13.42 -24.84
N MET A 76 -7.43 -12.49 -23.89
CA MET A 76 -6.29 -11.80 -23.31
C MET A 76 -5.33 -12.83 -22.70
N SER A 77 -4.05 -12.68 -22.96
CA SER A 77 -3.02 -13.64 -22.55
C SER A 77 -1.70 -12.94 -22.27
N GLY A 78 -0.81 -13.53 -21.48
CA GLY A 78 0.48 -12.93 -21.17
C GLY A 78 0.34 -11.52 -20.57
N SER A 79 1.32 -10.66 -20.80
CA SER A 79 1.32 -9.30 -20.28
C SER A 79 0.44 -8.37 -21.13
N GLY A 80 -0.26 -7.44 -20.48
CA GLY A 80 -0.99 -6.38 -21.16
C GLY A 80 -1.32 -5.21 -20.25
N LYS A 81 -1.88 -4.15 -20.83
CA LYS A 81 -2.43 -3.00 -20.10
C LYS A 81 -3.94 -2.95 -20.31
N LEU A 82 -4.65 -2.69 -19.22
CA LEU A 82 -6.11 -2.60 -19.20
C LEU A 82 -6.53 -1.22 -18.70
N VAL A 83 -7.52 -0.64 -19.37
CA VAL A 83 -8.35 0.46 -18.88
C VAL A 83 -9.78 -0.05 -18.89
N ASP A 84 -10.45 -0.07 -17.75
CA ASP A 84 -11.84 -0.52 -17.62
C ASP A 84 -12.57 0.39 -16.63
N SER A 85 -13.58 1.13 -17.12
CA SER A 85 -14.39 2.03 -16.29
C SER A 85 -15.39 1.31 -15.38
N GLN A 86 -15.57 0.00 -15.56
CA GLN A 86 -16.51 -0.83 -14.81
C GLN A 86 -15.82 -2.03 -14.13
N PHE A 87 -14.54 -1.91 -13.83
CA PHE A 87 -13.78 -2.99 -13.21
C PHE A 87 -14.32 -3.31 -11.81
N LEU A 88 -14.62 -4.58 -11.57
CA LEU A 88 -15.06 -5.10 -10.28
C LEU A 88 -13.86 -5.66 -9.49
N ILE A 89 -13.57 -5.06 -8.34
CA ILE A 89 -12.68 -5.64 -7.34
C ILE A 89 -13.54 -6.33 -6.27
N LYS A 90 -13.19 -7.58 -5.95
CA LYS A 90 -13.75 -8.31 -4.83
C LYS A 90 -12.95 -8.03 -3.57
N PHE A 91 -13.56 -7.36 -2.60
CA PHE A 91 -12.95 -7.06 -1.30
C PHE A 91 -13.49 -8.03 -0.24
N THR A 92 -12.80 -8.11 0.90
CA THR A 92 -13.23 -8.94 2.04
C THR A 92 -14.64 -8.59 2.52
N GLU A 93 -14.96 -7.29 2.56
CA GLU A 93 -16.26 -6.81 3.07
C GLU A 93 -17.29 -6.57 1.97
N ASN A 94 -16.97 -5.67 1.03
CA ASN A 94 -17.90 -5.22 0.01
C ASN A 94 -17.19 -4.98 -1.32
N ASP A 95 -17.61 -5.72 -2.35
CA ASP A 95 -17.15 -5.52 -3.71
C ASP A 95 -17.31 -4.06 -4.19
N ARG A 96 -16.41 -3.63 -5.07
CA ARG A 96 -16.44 -2.29 -5.64
C ARG A 96 -16.30 -2.35 -7.14
N THR A 97 -17.21 -1.66 -7.82
CA THR A 97 -17.06 -1.32 -9.23
C THR A 97 -16.47 0.08 -9.36
N GLY A 98 -15.47 0.23 -10.21
CA GLY A 98 -14.82 1.51 -10.45
C GLY A 98 -13.97 1.51 -11.70
N LYS A 99 -13.24 2.60 -11.92
CA LYS A 99 -12.29 2.69 -13.03
C LYS A 99 -10.96 2.08 -12.61
N TYR A 100 -10.51 1.05 -13.32
CA TYR A 100 -9.15 0.52 -13.25
C TYR A 100 -8.31 0.97 -14.46
N GLU A 101 -7.02 1.21 -14.21
CA GLU A 101 -6.01 1.43 -15.24
C GLU A 101 -4.67 0.86 -14.78
N GLY A 102 -4.10 -0.10 -15.51
CA GLY A 102 -2.83 -0.69 -15.10
C GLY A 102 -2.40 -1.94 -15.84
N ASP A 103 -1.38 -2.59 -15.26
CA ASP A 103 -0.75 -3.80 -15.77
C ASP A 103 -1.59 -5.06 -15.47
N THR A 104 -1.58 -6.01 -16.40
CA THR A 104 -2.31 -7.28 -16.28
C THR A 104 -1.47 -8.46 -16.74
N ILE A 105 -1.78 -9.65 -16.21
CA ILE A 105 -1.36 -10.93 -16.77
C ILE A 105 -2.62 -11.73 -17.09
N ASN A 106 -2.77 -12.17 -18.34
CA ASN A 106 -3.96 -12.86 -18.85
C ASN A 106 -5.25 -12.06 -18.59
N GLY A 107 -5.18 -10.73 -18.69
CA GLY A 107 -6.28 -9.82 -18.40
C GLY A 107 -6.59 -9.62 -16.91
N VAL A 108 -5.90 -10.31 -15.99
CA VAL A 108 -6.07 -10.12 -14.54
C VAL A 108 -5.10 -9.05 -14.03
N PRO A 109 -5.56 -7.99 -13.34
CA PRO A 109 -4.69 -6.98 -12.76
C PRO A 109 -3.59 -7.54 -11.88
N THR A 110 -2.36 -7.13 -12.17
CA THR A 110 -1.15 -7.50 -11.44
C THR A 110 -0.05 -6.48 -11.71
N GLY A 111 0.90 -6.29 -10.79
CA GLY A 111 1.93 -5.27 -10.97
C GLY A 111 1.39 -3.90 -10.61
N ASN A 112 1.63 -2.85 -11.40
CA ASN A 112 1.23 -1.50 -11.03
C ASN A 112 -0.10 -1.10 -11.67
N GLY A 113 -0.93 -0.37 -10.93
CA GLY A 113 -2.15 0.21 -11.48
C GLY A 113 -2.75 1.29 -10.60
N SER A 114 -3.88 1.81 -11.03
CA SER A 114 -4.73 2.72 -10.30
C SER A 114 -6.18 2.25 -10.34
N PHE A 115 -6.91 2.48 -9.25
CA PHE A 115 -8.33 2.20 -9.15
C PHE A 115 -9.06 3.37 -8.49
N THR A 116 -10.09 3.91 -9.15
CA THR A 116 -10.95 4.96 -8.59
C THR A 116 -12.37 4.43 -8.44
N ALA A 117 -12.93 4.53 -7.24
CA ALA A 117 -14.29 4.09 -6.94
C ALA A 117 -14.92 4.92 -5.83
N THR A 118 -16.19 4.64 -5.56
CA THR A 118 -16.94 5.21 -4.43
C THR A 118 -17.20 4.11 -3.41
N ASN A 119 -16.88 4.39 -2.13
CA ASN A 119 -17.15 3.46 -1.04
C ASN A 119 -18.65 3.41 -0.65
N SER A 120 -19.03 2.60 0.35
CA SER A 120 -20.44 2.31 0.70
C SER A 120 -21.07 3.49 1.42
N GLU A 121 -20.23 4.36 1.96
CA GLU A 121 -20.60 5.63 2.58
C GLU A 121 -20.70 6.77 1.55
N GLY A 122 -20.51 6.48 0.25
CA GLY A 122 -20.59 7.48 -0.81
C GLY A 122 -19.32 8.32 -0.98
N GLN A 123 -18.21 7.95 -0.33
CA GLN A 123 -16.94 8.67 -0.43
C GLN A 123 -16.11 8.15 -1.60
N LYS A 124 -15.72 9.06 -2.50
CA LYS A 124 -14.84 8.74 -3.61
C LYS A 124 -13.39 8.65 -3.15
N TYR A 125 -12.68 7.66 -3.67
CA TYR A 125 -11.26 7.45 -3.39
C TYR A 125 -10.50 7.01 -4.65
N CYS A 126 -9.19 7.18 -4.62
CA CYS A 126 -8.27 6.65 -5.61
C CYS A 126 -7.17 5.85 -4.90
N TYR A 127 -6.95 4.63 -5.34
CA TYR A 127 -5.78 3.81 -5.03
C TYR A 127 -4.78 3.88 -6.18
N THR A 128 -3.50 3.97 -5.88
CA THR A 128 -2.41 3.78 -6.84
C THR A 128 -1.33 2.93 -6.20
N GLY A 129 -0.96 1.81 -6.83
CA GLY A 129 0.01 0.90 -6.22
C GLY A 129 0.02 -0.48 -6.87
N ASN A 130 0.43 -1.46 -6.07
CA ASN A 130 0.58 -2.83 -6.50
C ASN A 130 -0.75 -3.60 -6.48
N PHE A 131 -0.97 -4.37 -7.54
CA PHE A 131 -2.07 -5.31 -7.69
C PHE A 131 -1.51 -6.73 -7.75
N LYS A 132 -2.30 -7.67 -7.24
CA LYS A 132 -2.10 -9.10 -7.44
C LYS A 132 -3.46 -9.78 -7.45
N ASP A 133 -3.65 -10.71 -8.38
CA ASP A 133 -4.88 -11.50 -8.50
C ASP A 133 -6.16 -10.63 -8.55
N GLY A 134 -6.09 -9.46 -9.20
CA GLY A 134 -7.24 -8.58 -9.40
C GLY A 134 -7.57 -7.62 -8.25
N THR A 135 -6.79 -7.57 -7.17
CA THR A 135 -7.02 -6.69 -6.01
C THR A 135 -5.74 -5.99 -5.54
N PHE A 136 -5.86 -5.02 -4.63
CA PHE A 136 -4.72 -4.30 -4.06
C PHE A 136 -3.86 -5.27 -3.24
N ASN A 137 -2.58 -5.35 -3.56
CA ASN A 137 -1.68 -6.28 -2.88
C ASN A 137 -0.22 -5.84 -3.04
N GLY A 138 0.43 -5.50 -1.93
CA GLY A 138 1.77 -4.91 -1.91
C GLY A 138 1.73 -3.44 -1.50
N GLN A 139 2.67 -2.64 -2.00
CA GLN A 139 2.81 -1.24 -1.64
C GLN A 139 1.89 -0.35 -2.46
N GLY A 140 1.27 0.66 -1.84
CA GLY A 140 0.42 1.61 -2.53
C GLY A 140 0.02 2.82 -1.71
N GLU A 141 -0.76 3.69 -2.35
CA GLU A 141 -1.34 4.89 -1.78
C GLU A 141 -2.85 4.89 -2.01
N LEU A 142 -3.66 5.07 -0.96
CA LEU A 142 -5.10 5.31 -1.05
C LEU A 142 -5.44 6.67 -0.49
N LYS A 143 -6.17 7.46 -1.28
CA LYS A 143 -6.60 8.82 -0.96
C LYS A 143 -8.10 9.00 -1.15
N TYR A 144 -8.78 9.50 -0.13
CA TYR A 144 -10.17 9.93 -0.20
C TYR A 144 -10.30 11.39 -0.65
N GLU A 145 -11.36 11.72 -1.39
CA GLU A 145 -11.65 13.11 -1.79
C GLU A 145 -12.13 13.97 -0.60
N VAL A 146 -12.82 13.36 0.37
CA VAL A 146 -13.38 14.06 1.55
C VAL A 146 -12.31 14.48 2.57
N GLU A 147 -11.20 13.74 2.63
CA GLU A 147 -10.11 13.96 3.58
C GLU A 147 -8.74 13.84 2.88
N PRO A 148 -8.43 14.78 1.97
CA PRO A 148 -7.28 14.65 1.07
C PRO A 148 -5.91 14.72 1.77
N ASP A 149 -5.89 15.12 3.04
CA ASP A 149 -4.71 15.20 3.90
C ASP A 149 -4.39 13.87 4.61
N TYR A 150 -5.33 12.91 4.62
CA TYR A 150 -5.18 11.62 5.25
C TYR A 150 -4.99 10.55 4.19
N ILE A 151 -3.73 10.16 4.01
CA ILE A 151 -3.30 9.27 2.95
C ILE A 151 -2.85 7.96 3.58
N GLN A 152 -3.44 6.86 3.12
CA GLN A 152 -2.99 5.51 3.46
C GLN A 152 -1.83 5.14 2.53
N THR A 153 -0.61 5.35 2.98
CA THR A 153 0.60 4.99 2.25
C THR A 153 1.27 3.80 2.93
N GLY A 154 1.38 2.68 2.23
CA GLY A 154 2.06 1.50 2.77
C GLY A 154 1.52 0.19 2.22
N THR A 155 1.48 -0.81 3.09
CA THR A 155 1.15 -2.19 2.73
C THR A 155 -0.36 -2.42 2.64
N PHE A 156 -0.79 -3.03 1.53
CA PHE A 156 -2.14 -3.54 1.30
C PHE A 156 -2.09 -5.04 1.10
N THR A 157 -3.03 -5.76 1.70
CA THR A 157 -3.13 -7.22 1.60
C THR A 157 -4.57 -7.57 1.25
N ASN A 158 -4.79 -8.18 0.09
CA ASN A 158 -6.11 -8.60 -0.39
C ASN A 158 -7.16 -7.46 -0.40
N GLY A 159 -6.73 -6.24 -0.73
CA GLY A 159 -7.58 -5.06 -0.75
C GLY A 159 -7.56 -4.22 0.53
N ASP A 160 -7.15 -4.80 1.67
CA ASP A 160 -7.20 -4.13 2.97
C ASP A 160 -5.87 -3.44 3.29
N TYR A 161 -5.93 -2.21 3.82
CA TYR A 161 -4.74 -1.51 4.32
C TYR A 161 -4.25 -2.20 5.60
N THR A 162 -3.07 -2.81 5.50
CA THR A 162 -2.46 -3.67 6.54
C THR A 162 -1.06 -3.14 6.88
N PRO A 163 -0.98 -1.92 7.43
CA PRO A 163 0.29 -1.23 7.61
C PRO A 163 1.24 -1.95 8.59
N THR A 164 2.52 -1.94 8.23
CA THR A 164 3.61 -2.22 9.17
C THR A 164 3.61 -1.22 10.33
N PRO A 165 4.31 -1.48 11.44
CA PRO A 165 4.44 -0.50 12.53
C PRO A 165 4.96 0.87 12.04
N LYS A 166 5.96 0.88 11.15
CA LYS A 166 6.46 2.11 10.51
C LYS A 166 5.37 2.89 9.80
N GLU A 167 4.63 2.22 8.93
CA GLU A 167 3.54 2.81 8.13
C GLU A 167 2.40 3.30 9.04
N THR A 168 2.17 2.62 10.16
CA THR A 168 1.19 3.03 11.17
C THR A 168 1.61 4.32 11.87
N PHE A 169 2.84 4.42 12.35
CA PHE A 169 3.34 5.67 12.96
C PHE A 169 3.36 6.83 11.97
N MET A 170 3.71 6.58 10.70
CA MET A 170 3.61 7.58 9.63
C MET A 170 2.18 8.04 9.40
N PHE A 171 1.21 7.11 9.34
CA PHE A 171 -0.21 7.43 9.20
C PHE A 171 -0.72 8.26 10.38
N LEU A 172 -0.36 7.88 11.62
CA LEU A 172 -0.75 8.60 12.84
C LEU A 172 -0.16 10.02 12.90
N GLY A 173 1.01 10.24 12.31
CA GLY A 173 1.63 11.56 12.15
C GLY A 173 0.89 12.51 11.21
N GLN A 174 -0.08 12.02 10.42
CA GLN A 174 -0.92 12.86 9.56
C GLN A 174 -2.12 13.47 10.28
N LYS A 175 -2.45 12.98 11.50
CA LYS A 175 -3.64 13.39 12.25
C LYS A 175 -3.66 14.88 12.56
N LYS A 176 -4.86 15.47 12.41
CA LYS A 176 -5.12 16.89 12.66
C LYS A 176 -4.73 17.27 14.09
N GLY A 177 -4.01 18.38 14.21
CA GLY A 177 -3.55 18.95 15.49
C GLY A 177 -2.04 18.83 15.69
N ALA A 178 -1.38 17.85 15.07
CA ALA A 178 0.04 17.58 15.29
C ALA A 178 0.68 16.83 14.10
N LYS A 179 0.86 17.53 12.96
CA LYS A 179 1.49 16.92 11.77
C LYS A 179 3.00 16.75 11.99
N PHE A 180 3.47 15.51 12.05
CA PHE A 180 4.90 15.17 12.15
C PHE A 180 5.29 14.13 11.11
N GLY A 181 6.58 14.14 10.72
CA GLY A 181 7.15 13.16 9.80
C GLY A 181 7.93 12.05 10.50
N MET A 182 8.81 11.41 9.75
CA MET A 182 9.75 10.44 10.29
C MET A 182 11.10 10.67 9.63
N ARG A 183 12.14 10.70 10.45
CA ARG A 183 13.53 10.82 9.97
C ARG A 183 14.04 9.49 9.43
N GLN A 184 15.03 9.57 8.55
CA GLN A 184 15.56 8.39 7.86
C GLN A 184 16.08 7.32 8.84
N LEU A 185 16.88 7.71 9.84
CA LEU A 185 17.41 6.75 10.82
C LEU A 185 16.28 6.05 11.60
N SER A 186 15.24 6.80 11.98
CA SER A 186 14.05 6.27 12.65
C SER A 186 13.28 5.29 11.75
N ALA A 187 13.13 5.62 10.46
CA ALA A 187 12.49 4.74 9.48
C ALA A 187 13.28 3.43 9.31
N ASP A 188 14.60 3.51 9.14
CA ASP A 188 15.48 2.36 9.00
C ASP A 188 15.47 1.47 10.27
N PHE A 189 15.43 2.09 11.44
CA PHE A 189 15.32 1.40 12.72
C PHE A 189 13.99 0.64 12.83
N LEU A 190 12.87 1.27 12.47
CA LEU A 190 11.55 0.63 12.49
C LEU A 190 11.47 -0.54 11.50
N ASP A 191 12.03 -0.38 10.29
CA ASP A 191 12.08 -1.46 9.29
C ASP A 191 12.87 -2.69 9.80
N SER A 192 13.94 -2.45 10.53
CA SER A 192 14.82 -3.51 11.04
C SER A 192 14.34 -4.14 12.35
N ASN A 193 13.44 -3.47 13.08
CA ASN A 193 13.05 -3.85 14.45
C ASN A 193 11.52 -3.80 14.68
N ALA A 194 10.70 -3.99 13.65
CA ALA A 194 9.24 -3.83 13.75
C ALA A 194 8.61 -4.60 14.92
N ASP A 195 9.10 -5.81 15.20
CA ASP A 195 8.57 -6.70 16.26
C ASP A 195 8.58 -6.06 17.65
N ILE A 196 9.61 -5.27 17.98
CA ILE A 196 9.74 -4.70 19.34
C ILE A 196 8.66 -3.64 19.63
N PHE A 197 7.99 -3.12 18.59
CA PHE A 197 6.92 -2.14 18.71
C PHE A 197 5.53 -2.76 18.85
N VAL A 198 5.42 -4.09 18.78
CA VAL A 198 4.14 -4.82 18.88
C VAL A 198 4.14 -5.93 19.94
N VAL A 199 5.33 -6.38 20.38
CA VAL A 199 5.47 -7.44 21.41
C VAL A 199 5.11 -6.95 22.82
N ASN A 200 5.17 -5.64 23.09
CA ASN A 200 4.82 -5.04 24.38
C ASN A 200 5.63 -5.62 25.56
N SER A 201 6.95 -5.77 25.36
CA SER A 201 7.91 -6.28 26.37
C SER A 201 9.15 -5.39 26.45
N ALA A 202 9.71 -5.26 27.66
CA ALA A 202 10.99 -4.58 27.88
C ALA A 202 12.23 -5.45 27.56
N GLU A 203 12.03 -6.75 27.29
CA GLU A 203 13.13 -7.70 27.11
C GLU A 203 14.05 -7.28 25.95
N GLY A 204 15.35 -7.18 26.23
CA GLY A 204 16.37 -6.82 25.25
C GLY A 204 16.44 -5.33 24.86
N LEU A 205 15.46 -4.50 25.25
CA LEU A 205 15.41 -3.10 24.81
C LEU A 205 16.57 -2.24 25.33
N ASP A 206 17.07 -2.52 26.54
CA ASP A 206 18.21 -1.78 27.12
C ASP A 206 19.46 -1.84 26.23
N ALA A 207 19.66 -2.91 25.45
CA ALA A 207 20.78 -3.03 24.51
C ALA A 207 20.66 -2.13 23.28
N LEU A 208 19.44 -1.63 23.00
CA LEU A 208 19.13 -0.75 21.87
C LEU A 208 19.07 0.73 22.27
N VAL A 209 19.29 1.05 23.55
CA VAL A 209 19.20 2.42 24.07
C VAL A 209 20.47 3.22 23.73
N ASP A 210 20.28 4.45 23.25
CA ASP A 210 21.31 5.47 23.20
C ASP A 210 21.55 6.04 24.61
N THR A 211 22.58 5.55 25.27
CA THR A 211 22.96 6.00 26.62
C THR A 211 23.53 7.42 26.64
N GLU A 212 23.91 7.96 25.49
CA GLU A 212 24.46 9.32 25.35
C GLU A 212 23.41 10.32 24.87
N TYR A 213 22.14 9.90 24.77
CA TYR A 213 21.06 10.77 24.34
C TYR A 213 20.93 11.99 25.24
N ARG A 214 20.83 13.16 24.61
CA ARG A 214 20.46 14.42 25.29
C ARG A 214 19.41 15.15 24.48
N HIS A 215 18.38 15.64 25.14
CA HIS A 215 17.28 16.35 24.49
C HIS A 215 17.77 17.58 23.67
N GLU A 216 18.73 18.35 24.20
CA GLU A 216 19.26 19.53 23.51
C GLU A 216 20.09 19.17 22.29
N ALA A 217 20.74 17.99 22.30
CA ALA A 217 21.48 17.50 21.16
C ALA A 217 20.52 17.04 20.05
N TYR A 218 19.45 16.34 20.43
CA TYR A 218 18.37 15.96 19.50
C TYR A 218 17.73 17.19 18.86
N THR A 219 17.24 18.13 19.66
CA THR A 219 16.54 19.32 19.12
C THR A 219 17.44 20.22 18.27
N LYS A 220 18.76 20.21 18.50
CA LYS A 220 19.74 20.92 17.68
C LYS A 220 20.04 20.22 16.35
N SER A 221 20.03 18.91 16.30
CA SER A 221 20.45 18.13 15.12
C SER A 221 19.74 16.78 15.06
N PRO A 222 18.42 16.78 14.85
CA PRO A 222 17.63 15.59 15.10
C PRO A 222 17.84 14.49 14.04
N ASP A 223 18.34 14.83 12.85
CA ASP A 223 18.69 13.88 11.79
C ASP A 223 19.89 12.98 12.13
N LYS A 224 20.59 13.26 13.25
CA LYS A 224 21.68 12.42 13.78
C LYS A 224 21.20 11.36 14.77
N PHE A 225 19.89 11.28 15.01
CA PHE A 225 19.27 10.39 15.98
C PHE A 225 18.15 9.60 15.31
N GLY A 226 17.71 8.53 15.97
CA GLY A 226 16.65 7.64 15.48
C GLY A 226 17.16 6.26 15.06
N ASP A 227 18.47 6.00 15.11
CA ASP A 227 19.06 4.68 14.90
C ASP A 227 19.12 3.84 16.19
N LYS A 228 18.60 4.38 17.30
CA LYS A 228 18.55 3.78 18.63
C LYS A 228 17.32 4.28 19.39
N LEU A 229 16.90 3.53 20.40
CA LEU A 229 15.88 3.94 21.36
C LEU A 229 16.44 4.97 22.35
N ILE A 230 15.57 5.77 22.94
CA ILE A 230 15.84 6.59 24.12
C ILE A 230 15.01 6.04 25.27
N LYS A 231 15.58 6.04 26.47
CA LYS A 231 14.86 5.66 27.69
C LYS A 231 14.52 6.91 28.49
N GLN A 232 13.24 7.21 28.59
CA GLN A 232 12.74 8.34 29.39
C GLN A 232 12.08 7.79 30.65
N THR A 233 12.38 8.39 31.79
CA THR A 233 11.85 8.00 33.10
C THR A 233 11.12 9.16 33.73
N ALA A 234 10.07 8.87 34.49
CA ALA A 234 9.27 9.88 35.19
C ALA A 234 8.70 10.96 34.25
N LEU A 235 8.18 10.54 33.10
CA LEU A 235 7.39 11.41 32.23
C LEU A 235 6.00 11.59 32.83
N ARG A 236 5.63 12.83 33.15
CA ARG A 236 4.29 13.15 33.66
C ARG A 236 3.31 13.24 32.50
N ILE A 237 2.27 12.40 32.51
CA ILE A 237 1.21 12.41 31.51
C ILE A 237 0.38 13.70 31.66
N THR A 238 0.11 14.37 30.54
CA THR A 238 -0.81 15.51 30.45
C THR A 238 -2.02 15.21 29.58
N GLN A 239 -1.95 14.17 28.74
CA GLN A 239 -3.07 13.68 27.96
C GLN A 239 -2.81 12.21 27.61
N ILE A 240 -3.84 11.37 27.71
CA ILE A 240 -3.79 9.97 27.29
C ILE A 240 -5.15 9.55 26.71
N SER A 241 -5.13 8.74 25.66
CA SER A 241 -6.32 8.14 25.07
C SER A 241 -5.97 6.88 24.30
N GLU A 242 -6.91 5.96 24.18
CA GLU A 242 -6.77 4.74 23.39
C GLU A 242 -7.82 4.70 22.28
N PHE A 243 -7.46 4.12 21.14
CA PHE A 243 -8.33 3.91 19.99
C PHE A 243 -7.85 2.72 19.16
N SER A 244 -8.73 2.13 18.36
CA SER A 244 -8.37 1.11 17.37
C SER A 244 -8.01 1.74 16.02
N THR A 245 -7.15 1.10 15.23
CA THR A 245 -6.87 1.51 13.86
C THR A 245 -6.40 0.33 13.01
N TYR A 246 -7.01 0.15 11.84
CA TYR A 246 -6.68 -0.91 10.88
C TYR A 246 -6.48 -2.27 11.55
N ASN A 247 -5.30 -2.87 11.43
CA ASN A 247 -4.94 -4.18 11.99
C ASN A 247 -4.52 -4.15 13.47
N TYR A 248 -4.74 -3.04 14.18
CA TYR A 248 -4.43 -2.92 15.62
C TYR A 248 -5.68 -2.58 16.43
N ASP A 249 -6.03 -3.48 17.34
CA ASP A 249 -7.18 -3.33 18.24
C ASP A 249 -7.02 -2.16 19.22
N THR A 250 -5.78 -1.84 19.60
CA THR A 250 -5.50 -0.75 20.53
C THR A 250 -4.18 -0.06 20.22
N VAL A 251 -4.26 1.26 20.14
CA VAL A 251 -3.14 2.19 20.10
C VAL A 251 -3.34 3.23 21.18
N THR A 252 -2.37 3.37 22.10
CA THR A 252 -2.35 4.45 23.09
C THR A 252 -1.65 5.67 22.51
N PHE A 253 -2.31 6.82 22.59
CA PHE A 253 -1.72 8.14 22.36
C PHE A 253 -1.47 8.83 23.70
N ILE A 254 -0.27 9.40 23.87
CA ILE A 254 0.15 10.09 25.10
C ILE A 254 0.84 11.41 24.75
N ILE A 255 0.49 12.48 25.46
CA ILE A 255 1.35 13.66 25.62
C ILE A 255 1.90 13.62 27.05
N ALA A 256 3.22 13.64 27.19
CA ALA A 256 3.87 13.67 28.49
C ALA A 256 5.09 14.60 28.50
N GLY A 257 5.43 15.12 29.67
CA GLY A 257 6.58 16.01 29.86
C GLY A 257 7.55 15.50 30.91
N ASP A 258 8.84 15.77 30.73
CA ASP A 258 9.85 15.56 31.78
C ASP A 258 9.93 16.76 32.75
N VAL A 259 10.79 16.64 33.76
CA VAL A 259 11.01 17.70 34.78
C VAL A 259 11.62 18.99 34.22
N ASN A 260 12.20 18.94 33.02
CA ASN A 260 12.80 20.09 32.35
C ASN A 260 11.83 20.74 31.34
N TYR A 261 10.55 20.33 31.35
CA TYR A 261 9.53 20.78 30.40
C TYR A 261 9.83 20.40 28.95
N ASN A 262 10.58 19.31 28.73
CA ASN A 262 10.66 18.70 27.41
C ASN A 262 9.42 17.83 27.20
N TYR A 263 8.73 18.03 26.09
CA TYR A 263 7.48 17.32 25.78
C TYR A 263 7.70 16.20 24.76
N TYR A 264 6.97 15.12 24.97
CA TYR A 264 6.96 13.92 24.12
C TYR A 264 5.53 13.66 23.65
N TYR A 265 5.39 13.48 22.35
CA TYR A 265 4.14 13.14 21.67
C TYR A 265 4.25 11.69 21.22
N ILE A 266 3.66 10.77 21.97
CA ILE A 266 3.97 9.35 21.94
C ILE A 266 2.78 8.59 21.38
N TYR A 267 3.04 7.71 20.41
CA TYR A 267 2.13 6.63 20.04
C TYR A 267 2.71 5.28 20.43
N TYR A 268 1.88 4.42 20.97
CA TYR A 268 2.22 3.06 21.40
C TYR A 268 1.20 2.07 20.82
N ILE A 269 1.66 1.02 20.15
CA ILE A 269 0.79 -0.03 19.62
C ILE A 269 0.53 -1.05 20.74
N GLY A 270 -0.48 -0.77 21.55
CA GLY A 270 -0.82 -1.54 22.73
C GLY A 270 -1.69 -0.69 23.65
N SER A 271 -1.95 -1.22 24.84
CA SER A 271 -2.64 -0.52 25.92
C SER A 271 -1.67 -0.21 27.07
N VAL A 272 -1.94 0.86 27.82
CA VAL A 272 -1.16 1.25 29.00
C VAL A 272 -2.11 1.48 30.18
N ASP A 273 -1.86 0.80 31.31
CA ASP A 273 -2.57 1.04 32.57
C ASP A 273 -2.02 2.31 33.26
N ALA A 274 -2.32 3.47 32.68
CA ALA A 274 -1.96 4.79 33.19
C ALA A 274 -3.04 5.82 32.84
N TYR A 275 -3.09 6.90 33.60
CA TYR A 275 -4.08 7.97 33.49
C TYR A 275 -3.41 9.35 33.45
N ASP A 276 -4.19 10.39 33.15
CA ASP A 276 -3.73 11.79 33.24
C ASP A 276 -3.14 12.08 34.63
N GLY A 277 -1.95 12.68 34.64
CA GLY A 277 -1.22 13.04 35.85
C GLY A 277 -0.33 11.95 36.42
N ASP A 278 -0.45 10.70 35.96
CA ASP A 278 0.48 9.63 36.30
C ASP A 278 1.88 9.89 35.70
N TYR A 279 2.86 9.17 36.25
CA TYR A 279 4.21 9.13 35.71
C TYR A 279 4.45 7.80 35.02
N ILE A 280 5.15 7.83 33.89
CA ILE A 280 5.56 6.64 33.16
C ILE A 280 7.06 6.65 32.88
N SER A 281 7.60 5.47 32.65
CA SER A 281 8.88 5.25 31.98
C SER A 281 8.64 4.60 30.63
N ALA A 282 9.36 5.03 29.60
CA ALA A 282 9.13 4.59 28.24
C ALA A 282 10.45 4.39 27.47
N TYR A 283 10.46 3.34 26.65
CA TYR A 283 11.45 3.14 25.59
C TYR A 283 10.87 3.71 24.30
N LEU A 284 11.45 4.82 23.85
CA LEU A 284 10.92 5.63 22.76
C LEU A 284 11.90 5.65 21.60
N LEU A 285 11.40 5.56 20.37
CA LEU A 285 12.13 5.91 19.18
C LEU A 285 11.74 7.33 18.76
N PRO A 286 12.65 8.32 18.81
CA PRO A 286 12.38 9.66 18.29
C PRO A 286 12.12 9.61 16.78
N LEU A 287 10.99 10.14 16.33
CA LEU A 287 10.58 10.16 14.92
C LEU A 287 10.78 11.54 14.31
N ASP A 288 10.28 12.57 14.99
CA ASP A 288 10.34 13.96 14.55
C ASP A 288 10.54 14.93 15.74
N TYR A 289 10.88 16.19 15.45
CA TYR A 289 10.84 17.31 16.38
C TYR A 289 9.98 18.40 15.76
N PHE A 290 8.79 18.57 16.30
CA PHE A 290 7.73 19.32 15.65
C PHE A 290 7.00 20.21 16.67
N ALA A 291 6.00 20.95 16.19
CA ALA A 291 5.15 21.76 17.05
C ALA A 291 3.67 21.47 16.81
N PHE A 292 2.88 21.43 17.88
CA PHE A 292 1.42 21.28 17.85
C PHE A 292 0.75 22.45 18.57
N ASP A 293 -0.51 22.70 18.22
CA ASP A 293 -1.31 23.76 18.86
C ASP A 293 -1.74 23.30 20.26
N ASN A 294 -1.50 24.13 21.27
CA ASN A 294 -1.85 23.84 22.66
C ASN A 294 -3.17 24.51 23.06
N VAL A 295 -3.78 24.00 24.14
CA VAL A 295 -5.05 24.50 24.68
C VAL A 295 -4.98 25.96 25.17
N GLY A 296 -3.77 26.50 25.40
CA GLY A 296 -3.53 27.89 25.74
C GLY A 296 -3.51 28.85 24.54
N GLY A 297 -3.76 28.35 23.32
CA GLY A 297 -3.75 29.16 22.09
C GLY A 297 -2.36 29.44 21.51
N GLY A 298 -1.33 28.75 22.00
CA GLY A 298 0.04 28.82 21.48
C GLY A 298 0.48 27.52 20.82
N LYS A 299 1.77 27.41 20.53
CA LYS A 299 2.40 26.17 20.06
C LYS A 299 3.31 25.57 21.11
N THR A 300 3.26 24.25 21.25
CA THR A 300 4.19 23.48 22.08
C THR A 300 5.10 22.65 21.18
N ARG A 301 6.41 22.70 21.43
CA ARG A 301 7.38 21.85 20.74
C ARG A 301 7.51 20.52 21.46
N ALA A 302 7.57 19.44 20.71
CA ALA A 302 7.70 18.10 21.25
C ALA A 302 8.50 17.17 20.34
N VAL A 303 9.03 16.11 20.94
CA VAL A 303 9.58 14.95 20.23
C VAL A 303 8.43 14.01 19.90
N ALA A 304 8.12 13.83 18.62
CA ALA A 304 7.22 12.77 18.20
C ALA A 304 7.94 11.42 18.38
N CYS A 305 7.29 10.45 19.02
CA CYS A 305 7.89 9.17 19.37
C CYS A 305 6.99 7.99 19.01
N ALA A 306 7.60 6.92 18.52
CA ALA A 306 7.05 5.58 18.57
C ALA A 306 7.53 4.92 19.88
N ALA A 307 6.64 4.40 20.70
CA ALA A 307 7.03 3.65 21.90
C ALA A 307 7.19 2.17 21.57
N ALA A 308 8.31 1.57 21.98
CA ALA A 308 8.51 0.13 21.98
C ALA A 308 7.92 -0.52 23.26
N TYR A 309 8.00 0.19 24.38
CA TYR A 309 7.45 -0.28 25.65
C TYR A 309 7.20 0.88 26.60
N ILE A 310 6.12 0.80 27.37
CA ILE A 310 5.75 1.77 28.41
C ILE A 310 5.42 1.02 29.70
N THR A 311 5.94 1.51 30.83
CA THR A 311 5.57 1.08 32.17
C THR A 311 5.20 2.29 33.02
N LYS A 312 4.22 2.13 33.91
CA LYS A 312 3.97 3.06 35.00
C LYS A 312 5.00 2.87 36.11
#